data_AF-A0A1Y0E9V0-F1
#
_entry.id   AF-A0A1Y0E9V0-F1
#
_cell.length_a   1.000
_cell.length_b   1.000
_cell.length_c   1.000
_cell.angle_alpha   90.00
_cell.angle_beta   90.00
_cell.angle_gamma   90.00
#
_symmetry.space_group_name_H-M   'P 1'
#
loop_
_entity.id
_entity.type
_entity.pdbx_description
1 polymer ?
#
loop_
_entity_poly.entity_id
_entity_poly.type
_entity_poly.pdbx_seq_one_letter_code
_entity_poly.pdbx_strand_id
1 'polypeptide(L)'
;MGGFWIIAGMAICAFLPFFMQLRWARAGKFGLVLSVLAVLGALAMILLYATARPFGLDPVQAMAILLLGVVPAGLGGGAGALLGKLLRNRDDRK
;
A
#
# COMPACT_ATOMS: atom_id res chain seq x y z
N MET A 1 -8.21 -23.62 10.07
CA MET A 1 -8.11 -22.39 10.90
C MET A 1 -6.98 -21.43 10.49
N GLY A 2 -6.00 -21.80 9.65
CA GLY A 2 -4.89 -20.89 9.26
C GLY A 2 -5.24 -19.76 8.29
N GLY A 3 -6.19 -19.95 7.38
CA GLY A 3 -6.52 -18.95 6.35
C GLY A 3 -7.10 -17.63 6.87
N PHE A 4 -7.81 -17.66 8.01
CA PHE A 4 -8.41 -16.46 8.59
C PHE A 4 -7.37 -15.43 9.03
N TRP A 5 -6.25 -15.90 9.61
CA TRP A 5 -5.14 -15.03 10.05
C TRP A 5 -4.44 -14.33 8.88
N ILE A 6 -4.33 -15.01 7.74
CA ILE A 6 -3.73 -14.44 6.52
C ILE A 6 -4.61 -13.32 5.99
N ILE A 7 -5.93 -13.55 5.88
CA ILE A 7 -6.89 -12.55 5.42
C ILE A 7 -6.90 -11.34 6.37
N ALA A 8 -6.91 -11.58 7.67
CA ALA A 8 -6.83 -10.52 8.67
C ALA A 8 -5.53 -9.69 8.52
N GLY A 9 -4.39 -10.34 8.30
CA GLY A 9 -3.11 -9.67 8.05
C GLY A 9 -3.16 -8.80 6.79
N MET A 10 -3.63 -9.35 5.66
CA MET A 10 -3.76 -8.61 4.40
C MET A 10 -4.71 -7.41 4.53
N ALA A 11 -5.82 -7.60 5.27
CA ALA A 11 -6.78 -6.53 5.53
C ALA A 11 -6.13 -5.40 6.34
N ILE A 12 -5.40 -5.71 7.41
CA ILE A 12 -4.68 -4.70 8.20
C ILE A 12 -3.64 -3.98 7.34
N CYS A 13 -2.88 -4.72 6.52
CA CYS A 13 -1.91 -4.15 5.58
C CYS A 13 -2.55 -3.22 4.54
N ALA A 14 -3.81 -3.45 4.15
CA ALA A 14 -4.55 -2.57 3.24
C ALA A 14 -5.17 -1.36 3.96
N PHE A 15 -5.81 -1.59 5.11
CA PHE A 15 -6.53 -0.54 5.86
C PHE A 15 -5.59 0.49 6.46
N LEU A 16 -4.42 0.07 6.99
CA LEU A 16 -3.46 0.99 7.60
C LEU A 16 -3.00 2.10 6.63
N PRO A 17 -2.46 1.80 5.43
CA PRO A 17 -2.12 2.83 4.44
C PRO A 17 -3.37 3.49 3.86
N PHE A 18 -4.52 2.81 3.76
CA PHE A 18 -5.75 3.45 3.32
C PHE A 18 -6.12 4.65 4.21
N PHE A 19 -6.18 4.47 5.53
CA PHE A 19 -6.54 5.54 6.46
C PHE A 19 -5.47 6.62 6.56
N MET A 20 -4.18 6.25 6.53
CA MET A 20 -3.08 7.22 6.54
C MET A 20 -3.11 8.12 5.30
N GLN A 21 -3.22 7.52 4.10
CA GLN A 21 -3.26 8.27 2.84
C GLN A 21 -4.54 9.09 2.72
N LEU A 22 -5.68 8.56 3.17
CA LEU A 22 -6.95 9.29 3.22
C LEU A 22 -6.83 10.57 4.05
N ARG A 23 -6.25 10.48 5.25
CA ARG A 23 -6.04 11.63 6.13
C ARG A 23 -5.08 12.65 5.53
N TRP A 24 -3.96 12.21 4.95
CA TRP A 24 -2.97 13.11 4.36
C TRP A 24 -3.43 13.77 3.07
N ALA A 25 -4.14 13.04 2.20
CA ALA A 25 -4.73 13.59 0.99
C ALA A 25 -5.82 14.62 1.33
N ARG A 26 -6.63 14.35 2.36
CA ARG A 26 -7.63 15.31 2.85
C ARG A 26 -6.99 16.56 3.45
N ALA A 27 -5.89 16.41 4.20
CA ALA A 27 -5.08 17.53 4.71
C ALA A 27 -4.26 18.24 3.61
N GLY A 28 -4.37 17.79 2.36
CA GLY A 28 -3.73 18.41 1.21
C GLY A 28 -2.23 18.18 1.05
N LYS A 29 -1.65 17.28 1.85
CA LYS A 29 -0.23 16.91 1.81
C LYS A 29 0.05 15.87 0.73
N PHE A 30 -0.24 16.21 -0.54
CA PHE A 30 -0.06 15.28 -1.66
C PHE A 30 1.39 14.85 -1.89
N GLY A 31 2.37 15.66 -1.48
CA GLY A 31 3.78 15.27 -1.49
C GLY A 31 4.05 14.00 -0.67
N LEU A 32 3.58 13.95 0.58
CA LEU A 32 3.74 12.79 1.45
C LEU A 32 3.00 11.56 0.92
N VAL A 33 1.80 11.76 0.37
CA VAL A 33 1.01 10.68 -0.24
C VAL A 33 1.77 10.03 -1.41
N LEU A 34 2.34 10.86 -2.29
CA LEU A 34 3.14 10.39 -3.43
C LEU A 34 4.43 9.72 -2.97
N SER A 35 5.12 10.25 -1.96
CA SER A 35 6.33 9.63 -1.41
C SER A 35 6.07 8.24 -0.86
N VAL A 36 4.98 8.04 -0.09
CA VAL A 36 4.66 6.71 0.47
C VAL A 36 4.24 5.72 -0.62
N LEU A 37 3.48 6.16 -1.62
CA LEU A 37 3.16 5.33 -2.79
C LEU A 37 4.41 4.97 -3.59
N ALA A 38 5.35 5.90 -3.75
CA ALA A 38 6.62 5.65 -4.44
C ALA A 38 7.49 4.64 -3.68
N VAL A 39 7.59 4.75 -2.35
CA VAL A 39 8.32 3.78 -1.52
C VAL A 39 7.68 2.39 -1.60
N LEU A 40 6.35 2.29 -1.54
CA LEU A 40 5.65 1.02 -1.71
C LEU A 40 5.85 0.43 -3.11
N GLY A 41 5.83 1.26 -4.16
CA GLY A 41 6.11 0.84 -5.53
C GLY A 41 7.56 0.37 -5.74
N ALA A 42 8.52 1.07 -5.15
CA ALA A 42 9.93 0.67 -5.18
C ALA A 42 10.14 -0.67 -4.46
N LEU A 43 9.54 -0.83 -3.28
CA LEU A 43 9.57 -2.08 -2.52
C LEU A 43 8.96 -3.24 -3.34
N ALA A 44 7.84 -3.01 -4.01
CA ALA A 44 7.22 -4.00 -4.89
C ALA A 44 8.15 -4.44 -6.03
N MET A 45 8.83 -3.48 -6.68
CA MET A 45 9.78 -3.79 -7.76
C MET A 45 11.02 -4.53 -7.25
N ILE A 46 11.55 -4.18 -6.07
CA ILE A 46 12.67 -4.89 -5.46
C ILE A 46 12.30 -6.35 -5.16
N LEU A 47 11.13 -6.58 -4.56
CA LEU A 47 10.66 -7.94 -4.27
C LEU A 47 10.37 -8.73 -5.55
N LEU A 48 9.79 -8.09 -6.56
CA LEU A 48 9.55 -8.71 -7.86
C LEU A 48 10.85 -9.02 -8.62
N TYR A 49 11.91 -8.24 -8.40
CA TYR A 49 13.23 -8.58 -8.92
C TYR A 49 13.85 -9.76 -8.14
N ALA A 50 13.68 -9.78 -6.82
CA ALA A 50 14.20 -10.82 -5.94
C ALA A 50 13.60 -12.21 -6.22
N THR A 51 12.39 -12.28 -6.83
CA THR A 51 11.79 -13.56 -7.24
C THR A 51 12.48 -14.15 -8.48
N ALA A 52 13.01 -13.31 -9.37
CA ALA A 52 13.72 -13.74 -10.58
C ALA A 52 15.23 -13.93 -10.35
N ARG A 53 15.83 -13.13 -9.45
CA ARG A 53 17.22 -13.25 -9.02
C ARG A 53 17.29 -13.26 -7.50
N PRO A 54 17.49 -14.42 -6.85
CA PRO A 54 17.52 -14.50 -5.40
C PRO A 54 18.68 -13.65 -4.86
N PHE A 55 18.33 -12.63 -4.08
CA PHE A 55 19.25 -11.69 -3.46
C PHE A 55 19.03 -11.72 -1.95
N GLY A 56 19.66 -12.67 -1.25
CA GLY A 56 19.55 -12.83 0.21
C GLY A 56 18.17 -13.26 0.74
N LEU A 57 17.17 -13.42 -0.13
CA LEU A 57 15.82 -13.89 0.17
C LEU A 57 15.44 -15.02 -0.79
N ASP A 58 14.76 -16.04 -0.27
CA ASP A 58 14.20 -17.09 -1.09
C ASP A 58 13.11 -16.53 -2.02
N PRO A 59 13.04 -16.96 -3.30
CA PRO A 59 12.03 -16.47 -4.24
C PRO A 59 10.60 -16.63 -3.74
N VAL A 60 10.31 -17.72 -3.03
CA VAL A 60 8.99 -17.99 -2.44
C VAL A 60 8.67 -16.98 -1.33
N GLN A 61 9.65 -16.64 -0.49
CA GLN A 61 9.47 -15.65 0.56
C GLN A 61 9.26 -14.24 -0.02
N ALA A 62 10.04 -13.87 -1.04
CA ALA A 62 9.88 -12.60 -1.73
C ALA A 62 8.47 -12.47 -2.36
N MET A 63 7.99 -13.54 -2.99
CA MET A 63 6.64 -13.58 -3.57
C MET A 63 5.55 -13.48 -2.48
N ALA A 64 5.72 -14.16 -1.35
CA ALA A 64 4.78 -14.11 -0.24
C ALA A 64 4.67 -12.70 0.36
N ILE A 65 5.80 -12.03 0.60
CA ILE A 65 5.82 -10.65 1.12
C ILE A 65 5.17 -9.68 0.12
N LEU A 66 5.49 -9.82 -1.16
CA LEU A 66 4.93 -9.02 -2.24
C LEU A 66 3.40 -9.12 -2.27
N LEU A 67 2.88 -10.35 -2.30
CA LEU A 67 1.44 -10.61 -2.47
C LEU A 67 0.63 -10.37 -1.19
N LEU A 68 1.17 -10.70 -0.01
CA LEU A 68 0.44 -10.61 1.25
C LEU A 68 0.55 -9.24 1.93
N GLY A 69 1.65 -8.51 1.70
CA GLY A 69 1.89 -7.22 2.33
C GLY A 69 1.80 -6.06 1.35
N VAL A 70 2.67 -6.06 0.34
CA VAL A 70 2.94 -4.88 -0.48
C VAL A 70 1.80 -4.56 -1.45
N VAL A 71 1.23 -5.59 -2.08
CA VAL A 71 0.10 -5.39 -3.01
C VAL A 71 -1.14 -4.86 -2.27
N PRO A 72 -1.62 -5.46 -1.16
CA PRO A 72 -2.73 -4.92 -0.38
C PRO A 72 -2.43 -3.50 0.13
N ALA A 73 -1.22 -3.24 0.59
CA ALA A 73 -0.82 -1.92 1.08
C ALA A 73 -0.81 -0.85 -0.03
N GLY A 74 -0.33 -1.19 -1.21
CA GLY A 74 -0.32 -0.31 -2.39
C GLY A 74 -1.75 0.01 -2.86
N LEU A 75 -2.60 -1.01 -2.99
CA LEU A 75 -4.00 -0.84 -3.39
C LEU A 75 -4.81 -0.04 -2.36
N GLY A 76 -4.66 -0.37 -1.07
CA GLY A 76 -5.29 0.35 0.03
C GLY A 76 -4.83 1.81 0.10
N GLY A 77 -3.52 2.06 0.05
CA GLY A 77 -2.96 3.42 0.04
C GLY A 77 -3.41 4.24 -1.17
N GLY A 78 -3.45 3.63 -2.36
CA GLY A 78 -3.92 4.28 -3.58
C GLY A 78 -5.41 4.65 -3.52
N ALA A 79 -6.26 3.73 -3.07
CA ALA A 79 -7.69 3.97 -2.88
C ALA A 79 -7.95 5.07 -1.83
N GLY A 80 -7.22 5.05 -0.71
CA GLY A 80 -7.32 6.07 0.34
C GLY A 80 -6.91 7.46 -0.15
N ALA A 81 -5.82 7.53 -0.93
CA ALA A 81 -5.35 8.77 -1.55
C ALA A 81 -6.39 9.36 -2.53
N LEU A 82 -6.99 8.53 -3.39
CA LEU A 82 -8.02 8.94 -4.33
C LEU A 82 -9.28 9.44 -3.62
N LEU A 83 -9.76 8.68 -2.62
CA LEU A 83 -10.92 9.08 -1.83
C LEU A 83 -10.65 10.39 -1.06
N GLY A 84 -9.46 10.54 -0.47
CA GLY A 84 -9.08 11.77 0.22
C GLY A 84 -9.00 12.98 -0.71
N LYS A 85 -8.54 12.78 -1.95
CA LYS A 85 -8.58 13.82 -2.98
C LYS A 85 -10.02 14.20 -3.36
N LEU A 86 -10.90 13.22 -3.54
CA LEU A 86 -12.31 13.47 -3.85
C LEU A 86 -13.02 14.23 -2.73
N LEU A 87 -12.78 13.84 -1.46
CA LEU A 87 -13.35 14.52 -0.30
C LEU A 87 -12.82 15.94 -0.17
N ARG A 88 -11.50 16.15 -0.35
CA ARG A 88 -10.91 17.50 -0.35
C ARG A 88 -11.53 18.38 -1.43
N ASN A 89 -11.63 17.89 -2.67
CA ASN A 89 -12.26 18.64 -3.76
C ASN A 89 -13.74 18.96 -3.49
N ARG A 90 -14.41 18.15 -2.67
CA ARG A 90 -15.80 18.39 -2.25
C ARG A 90 -15.89 19.42 -1.14
N ASP A 91 -14.94 19.40 -0.20
CA ASP A 91 -14.80 20.38 0.88
C ASP A 91 -14.41 21.76 0.30
N ASP A 92 -13.51 21.81 -0.70
CA ASP A 92 -13.07 23.05 -1.38
C ASP A 92 -14.17 23.68 -2.28
N ARG A 93 -15.19 22.90 -2.67
CA ARG A 93 -16.34 23.38 -3.47
C ARG A 93 -17.49 23.94 -2.62
N LYS A 94 -17.42 23.77 -1.30
CA LYS A 94 -18.42 24.23 -0.35
C LYS A 94 -18.01 25.57 0.26
#